data_AF-A0A432K9D6-F1
#
_entry.id   AF-A0A432K9D6-F1
#
_cell.length_a   1.000
_cell.length_b   1.000
_cell.length_c   1.000
_cell.angle_alpha   90.00
_cell.angle_beta   90.00
_cell.angle_gamma   90.00
#
_symmetry.space_group_name_H-M   'P 1'
#
loop_
_entity.id
_entity.type
_entity.pdbx_description
1 polymer ?
#
loop_
_entity_poly.entity_id
_entity_poly.type
_entity_poly.pdbx_seq_one_letter_code
_entity_poly.pdbx_strand_id
1 'polypeptide(L)'
;MVELTVVSLSRQLAQWVVGLRYDDLPPPVIDRAKEVTLHGLASVLRGSQTTGGQQSVQLITGEESGVSRGATIMVDGGTVTNGG
;
A
#
# COMPACT_ATOMS: atom_id res chain seq x y z
N MET A 1 -40.90 7.87 -16.96
CA MET A 1 -40.10 6.67 -17.24
C MET A 1 -38.64 7.08 -17.08
N VAL A 2 -38.05 6.86 -15.90
CA VAL A 2 -36.66 7.20 -15.63
C VAL A 2 -35.81 6.03 -16.10
N GLU A 3 -34.95 6.27 -17.07
CA GLU A 3 -33.99 5.31 -17.58
C GLU A 3 -32.95 5.04 -16.47
N LEU A 4 -33.02 3.85 -15.85
CA LEU A 4 -31.99 3.36 -14.93
C LEU A 4 -30.73 3.07 -15.76
N THR A 5 -29.90 4.09 -16.00
CA THR A 5 -28.58 3.86 -16.58
C THR A 5 -27.78 3.00 -15.60
N VAL A 6 -27.62 1.72 -15.91
CA VAL A 6 -26.80 0.80 -15.13
C VAL A 6 -25.35 1.31 -15.19
N VAL A 7 -24.91 1.92 -14.10
CA VAL A 7 -23.53 2.38 -13.93
C VAL A 7 -22.62 1.14 -13.90
N SER A 8 -21.48 1.17 -14.59
CA SER A 8 -20.55 0.04 -14.60
C SER A 8 -20.10 -0.31 -13.18
N LEU A 9 -19.82 -1.59 -12.91
CA LEU A 9 -19.34 -2.04 -11.60
C LEU A 9 -18.10 -1.24 -11.14
N SER A 10 -17.17 -0.95 -12.07
CA SER A 10 -16.00 -0.12 -11.78
C SER A 10 -16.38 1.27 -11.27
N ARG A 11 -17.39 1.92 -11.86
CA ARG A 11 -17.87 3.23 -11.40
C ARG A 11 -18.61 3.13 -10.07
N GLN A 12 -19.37 2.06 -9.84
CA GLN A 12 -20.03 1.82 -8.54
C GLN A 12 -19.00 1.64 -7.42
N LEU A 13 -17.96 0.82 -7.64
CA LEU A 13 -16.87 0.62 -6.67
C LEU A 13 -16.08 1.91 -6.45
N ALA A 14 -15.77 2.67 -7.51
CA ALA A 14 -15.08 3.95 -7.38
C ALA A 14 -15.89 4.95 -6.53
N GLN A 15 -17.20 5.04 -6.74
CA GLN A 15 -18.08 5.89 -5.94
C GLN A 15 -18.12 5.46 -4.47
N TRP A 16 -18.16 4.15 -4.21
CA TRP A 16 -18.09 3.62 -2.85
C TRP A 16 -16.75 3.95 -2.16
N VAL A 17 -15.61 3.71 -2.83
CA VAL A 17 -14.27 3.99 -2.27
C VAL A 17 -14.09 5.47 -1.98
N VAL A 18 -14.48 6.35 -2.90
CA VAL A 18 -14.32 7.81 -2.74
C VAL A 18 -15.23 8.37 -1.64
N GLY A 19 -16.39 7.76 -1.42
CA GLY A 19 -17.34 8.17 -0.39
C GLY A 19 -17.01 7.68 1.02
N LEU A 20 -16.14 6.67 1.16
CA LEU A 20 -15.85 6.01 2.43
C LEU A 20 -15.05 6.91 3.39
N ARG A 21 -15.55 7.08 4.61
CA ARG A 21 -14.90 7.83 5.69
C ARG A 21 -14.46 6.87 6.79
N TYR A 22 -13.55 7.33 7.64
CA TYR A 22 -13.08 6.53 8.78
C TYR A 22 -14.22 6.15 9.74
N ASP A 23 -15.16 7.07 9.98
CA ASP A 23 -16.32 6.83 10.86
C ASP A 23 -17.32 5.82 10.29
N ASP A 24 -17.25 5.52 8.99
CA ASP A 24 -18.07 4.47 8.37
C ASP A 24 -17.52 3.06 8.67
N LEU A 25 -16.29 2.95 9.19
CA LEU A 25 -15.62 1.68 9.43
C LEU A 25 -16.15 1.02 10.72
N PRO A 26 -16.68 -0.22 10.64
CA PRO A 26 -17.06 -0.97 11.84
C PRO A 26 -15.84 -1.18 12.76
N PRO A 27 -15.97 -1.08 14.10
CA PRO A 27 -14.84 -1.25 15.01
C PRO A 27 -14.02 -2.55 14.78
N PRO A 28 -14.64 -3.72 14.51
CA PRO A 28 -13.87 -4.93 14.20
C PRO A 28 -13.00 -4.80 12.94
N VAL A 29 -13.39 -3.99 11.95
CA VAL A 29 -12.61 -3.77 10.73
C VAL A 29 -11.37 -2.92 11.04
N ILE A 30 -11.53 -1.89 11.87
CA ILE A 30 -10.41 -1.04 12.31
C ILE A 30 -9.38 -1.88 13.06
N ASP A 31 -9.83 -2.75 13.96
CA ASP A 31 -8.92 -3.59 14.75
C ASP A 31 -8.17 -4.58 13.87
N ARG A 32 -8.86 -5.23 12.92
CA ARG A 32 -8.21 -6.12 11.93
C ARG A 32 -7.25 -5.38 11.01
N ALA A 33 -7.56 -4.15 10.61
CA ALA A 33 -6.66 -3.32 9.82
C ALA A 33 -5.35 -3.06 10.59
N LYS A 34 -5.43 -2.72 11.88
CA LYS A 34 -4.24 -2.54 12.74
C LYS A 34 -3.43 -3.83 12.86
N GLU A 35 -4.10 -4.96 13.09
CA GLU A 35 -3.45 -6.28 13.20
C GLU A 35 -2.68 -6.63 11.92
N VAL A 36 -3.32 -6.51 10.75
CA VAL A 36 -2.67 -6.86 9.47
C VAL A 36 -1.55 -5.89 9.13
N THR A 37 -1.68 -4.59 9.45
CA THR A 37 -0.59 -3.63 9.30
C THR A 37 0.60 -4.01 10.16
N LEU A 38 0.40 -4.32 11.45
CA LEU A 38 1.49 -4.72 12.35
C LEU A 38 2.15 -6.02 11.89
N HIS A 39 1.35 -7.01 11.47
CA HIS A 39 1.86 -8.26 10.92
C HIS A 39 2.69 -8.04 9.65
N GLY A 40 2.23 -7.15 8.76
CA GLY A 40 2.98 -6.76 7.56
C GLY A 40 4.32 -6.13 7.90
N LEU A 41 4.36 -5.19 8.85
CA LEU A 41 5.60 -4.57 9.31
C LEU A 41 6.57 -5.62 9.88
N ALA A 42 6.10 -6.51 10.74
CA ALA A 42 6.91 -7.60 11.29
C ALA A 42 7.42 -8.55 10.19
N SER A 43 6.60 -8.83 9.19
CA SER A 43 6.97 -9.68 8.05
C SER A 43 8.07 -9.02 7.22
N VAL A 44 8.02 -7.71 6.99
CA VAL A 44 9.07 -6.96 6.29
C VAL A 44 10.39 -7.02 7.07
N LEU A 45 10.37 -6.86 8.40
CA LEU A 45 11.57 -6.96 9.24
C LEU A 45 12.28 -8.32 9.11
N ARG A 46 11.51 -9.40 8.94
CA ARG A 46 12.05 -10.74 8.71
C ARG A 46 12.45 -10.95 7.26
N GLY A 47 11.64 -10.46 6.32
CA GLY A 47 11.88 -10.55 4.88
C GLY A 47 13.17 -9.85 4.45
N SER A 48 13.50 -8.71 5.06
CA SER A 48 14.73 -7.95 4.76
C SER A 48 16.02 -8.71 5.09
N GLN A 49 15.95 -9.73 5.96
CA GLN A 49 17.09 -10.59 6.32
C GLN A 49 17.27 -11.78 5.36
N THR A 50 16.32 -11.99 4.44
CA THR A 50 16.41 -13.06 3.44
C THR A 50 17.25 -12.61 2.24
N THR A 51 17.89 -13.56 1.55
CA THR A 51 18.65 -13.25 0.32
C THR A 51 17.79 -12.54 -0.73
N GLY A 52 16.56 -13.01 -0.95
CA GLY A 52 15.65 -12.38 -1.91
C GLY A 52 15.25 -10.95 -1.51
N GLY A 53 15.05 -10.71 -0.21
CA GLY A 53 14.80 -9.36 0.31
C GLY A 53 15.97 -8.41 0.07
N GLN A 54 17.19 -8.84 0.39
CA GLN A 54 18.41 -8.05 0.17
C GLN A 54 18.65 -7.77 -1.32
N GLN A 55 18.46 -8.77 -2.19
CA GLN A 55 18.57 -8.61 -3.64
C GLN A 55 17.55 -7.60 -4.19
N SER A 56 16.32 -7.60 -3.65
CA SER A 56 15.28 -6.65 -4.06
C SER A 56 15.67 -5.21 -3.68
N VAL A 57 16.24 -4.99 -2.49
CA VAL A 57 16.76 -3.68 -2.07
C VAL A 57 17.91 -3.22 -2.96
N GLN A 58 18.85 -4.11 -3.29
CA GLN A 58 19.97 -3.77 -4.18
C GLN A 58 19.50 -3.40 -5.59
N LEU A 59 18.51 -4.12 -6.12
CA LEU A 59 17.93 -3.82 -7.43
C LEU A 59 17.35 -2.40 -7.45
N ILE A 60 16.42 -2.09 -6.54
CA ILE A 60 15.72 -0.80 -6.56
C ILE A 60 16.64 0.38 -6.25
N THR A 61 17.61 0.21 -5.34
CA THR A 61 18.59 1.26 -5.02
C THR A 61 19.59 1.49 -6.16
N GLY A 62 19.91 0.44 -6.93
CA GLY A 62 20.72 0.54 -8.13
C GLY A 62 20.03 1.28 -9.27
N GLU A 63 18.72 1.10 -9.44
CA GLU A 63 17.93 1.75 -10.49
C GLU A 63 17.56 3.21 -10.14
N GLU A 64 17.26 3.49 -8.87
CA GLU A 64 16.65 4.76 -8.44
C GLU A 64 17.60 5.69 -7.67
N SER A 65 18.91 5.58 -7.90
CA SER A 65 19.91 6.39 -7.19
C SER A 65 19.75 7.91 -7.46
N GLY A 66 19.89 8.74 -6.42
CA GLY A 66 19.87 10.21 -6.55
C GLY A 66 18.50 10.88 -6.43
N VAL A 67 17.46 10.14 -6.06
CA VAL A 67 16.11 10.68 -5.85
C VAL A 67 16.04 11.52 -4.58
N SER A 68 15.57 12.77 -4.71
CA SER A 68 15.40 13.71 -3.59
C SER A 68 14.00 13.71 -2.96
N ARG A 69 13.02 13.07 -3.61
CA ARG A 69 11.63 12.92 -3.15
C ARG A 69 11.09 11.55 -3.53
N GLY A 70 10.73 10.74 -2.55
CA GLY A 70 10.32 9.37 -2.77
C GLY A 70 9.79 8.68 -1.52
N ALA A 71 9.66 7.36 -1.58
CA ALA A 71 9.31 6.50 -0.46
C ALA A 71 10.56 5.95 0.21
N THR A 72 10.46 5.69 1.53
CA THR A 72 11.52 5.05 2.30
C THR A 72 11.46 3.53 2.14
N ILE A 73 12.59 2.90 1.84
CA ILE A 73 12.74 1.45 1.94
C ILE A 73 12.83 1.09 3.43
N MET A 74 11.83 0.36 3.93
CA MET A 74 11.80 -0.06 5.32
C MET A 74 13.03 -0.93 5.67
N VAL A 75 13.61 -0.73 6.86
CA VAL A 75 14.86 -1.34 7.37
C VAL A 75 16.14 -0.76 6.76
N ASP A 76 16.17 -0.52 5.45
CA ASP A 76 17.34 0.05 4.76
C ASP A 76 17.49 1.56 5.00
N GLY A 77 16.39 2.31 4.96
CA GLY A 77 16.36 3.76 5.17
C GLY A 77 16.64 4.59 3.92
N GLY A 78 17.04 3.97 2.80
CA GLY A 78 17.18 4.62 1.51
C GLY A 78 15.86 5.20 1.00
N THR A 79 15.95 6.30 0.24
CA THR A 79 14.81 6.91 -0.45
C THR A 79 14.87 6.56 -1.93
N VAL A 80 13.80 5.98 -2.45
CA VAL A 80 13.64 5.63 -3.87
C VAL A 80 12.32 6.20 -4.38
N THR A 81 12.13 6.35 -5.69
CA THR A 81 10.82 6.79 -6.19
C THR A 81 9.73 5.81 -5.77
N ASN A 82 8.51 6.30 -5.57
CA ASN A 82 7.36 5.42 -5.50
C ASN A 82 7.18 4.87 -6.92
N GLY A 83 7.69 3.67 -7.18
CA GLY A 83 7.56 3.01 -8.48
C GLY A 83 6.09 2.77 -8.80
N GLY A 84 5.51 3.72 -9.55
CA GLY A 84 4.13 3.75 -10.01
C GLY A 84 3.98 4.78 -11.12
#